data_AF-A0A6A0IJX5-F1
#
_entry.id   AF-A0A6A0IJX5-F1
#
_cell.length_a   1.000
_cell.length_b   1.000
_cell.length_c   1.000
_cell.angle_alpha   90.00
_cell.angle_beta   90.00
_cell.angle_gamma   90.00
#
_symmetry.space_group_name_H-M   'P 1'
#
loop_
_entity.id
_entity.type
_entity.pdbx_description
1 polymer ?
#
loop_
_entity_poly.entity_id
_entity_poly.type
_entity_poly.pdbx_seq_one_letter_code
_entity_poly.pdbx_strand_id
1 'polypeptide(L)' 'MPDERGHELEKEIDRLVDECRSSCLWFLRPDYYPSDDTQRDRVLLRIEQNGDRATFQRAAELRRWLSLRSSGKSAAS' A
#
# COMPACT_ATOMS: atom_id res chain seq x y z
N MET A 1 -7.30 16.17 16.18
CA MET A 1 -6.91 16.13 14.74
C MET A 1 -6.78 14.66 14.34
N PRO A 2 -7.79 14.03 13.71
CA PRO A 2 -7.84 12.57 13.53
C PRO A 2 -7.26 12.00 12.22
N ASP A 3 -6.86 12.82 11.24
CA ASP A 3 -6.52 12.32 9.88
C ASP A 3 -5.02 12.26 9.52
N GLU A 4 -4.13 12.74 10.38
CA GLU A 4 -2.69 12.83 10.06
C GLU A 4 -2.04 11.46 9.83
N ARG A 5 -2.47 10.44 10.58
CA ARG A 5 -2.01 9.05 10.45
C ARG A 5 -2.40 8.39 9.12
N GLY A 6 -3.37 8.96 8.40
CA GLY A 6 -3.79 8.43 7.10
C GLY A 6 -2.89 8.81 5.97
N HIS A 7 -2.66 10.11 5.88
CA HIS A 7 -1.76 10.66 4.90
C HIS A 7 -0.33 10.13 5.06
N GLU A 8 0.08 9.76 6.27
CA GLU A 8 1.38 9.12 6.51
C GLU A 8 1.46 7.70 5.95
N LEU A 9 0.41 6.89 6.15
CA LEU A 9 0.31 5.55 5.56
C LEU A 9 0.28 5.60 4.03
N GLU A 10 -0.48 6.54 3.45
CA GLU A 10 -0.55 6.74 2.00
C GLU A 10 0.82 7.08 1.42
N LYS A 11 1.56 7.99 2.05
CA LYS A 11 2.93 8.34 1.64
C LYS A 11 3.90 7.17 1.77
N GLU A 12 3.75 6.34 2.80
CA GLU A 12 4.63 5.18 3.00
C GLU A 12 4.38 4.11 1.94
N ILE A 13 3.11 3.90 1.56
CA ILE A 13 2.74 3.04 0.44
C ILE A 13 3.31 3.61 -0.86
N ASP A 14 3.13 4.90 -1.14
CA ASP A 14 3.66 5.52 -2.37
C ASP A 14 5.19 5.41 -2.45
N ARG A 15 5.91 5.55 -1.34
CA ARG A 15 7.36 5.31 -1.29
C ARG A 15 7.71 3.87 -1.62
N LEU A 16 7.03 2.89 -1.00
CA LEU A 16 7.28 1.48 -1.29
C LEU A 16 6.97 1.14 -2.75
N VAL A 17 5.91 1.73 -3.31
CA VAL A 17 5.55 1.60 -4.72
C VAL A 17 6.62 2.17 -5.63
N ASP A 18 7.18 3.33 -5.30
CA ASP A 18 8.25 3.95 -6.07
C ASP A 18 9.55 3.11 -6.02
N GLU A 19 9.95 2.66 -4.84
CA GLU A 19 11.10 1.75 -4.66
C GLU A 19 10.92 0.44 -5.43
N CYS A 20 9.71 -0.12 -5.41
CA CYS A 20 9.38 -1.37 -6.09
C CYS A 20 8.99 -1.18 -7.56
N ARG A 21 8.93 0.06 -8.06
CA ARG A 21 8.42 0.38 -9.40
C ARG A 21 9.27 -0.26 -10.49
N SER A 22 10.58 -0.12 -10.35
CA SER A 22 11.55 -0.60 -11.33
C SER A 22 11.82 -2.11 -11.25
N SER A 23 11.59 -2.75 -10.09
CA SER A 23 11.85 -4.18 -9.90
C SER A 23 10.60 -5.04 -9.93
N CYS A 24 9.62 -4.77 -9.06
CA CYS A 24 8.46 -5.64 -8.85
C CYS A 24 7.22 -5.21 -9.63
N LEU A 25 7.14 -3.94 -10.04
CA LEU A 25 6.00 -3.35 -10.74
C LEU A 25 6.34 -2.90 -12.16
N TRP A 26 7.41 -3.45 -12.75
CA TRP A 26 7.86 -3.09 -14.10
C TRP A 26 6.78 -3.26 -15.20
N PHE A 27 5.80 -4.15 -14.98
CA PHE A 27 4.66 -4.39 -15.88
C PHE A 27 3.47 -3.43 -15.65
N LEU A 28 3.48 -2.66 -14.56
CA LEU A 28 2.48 -1.63 -14.28
C LEU A 28 2.88 -0.32 -14.98
N ARG A 29 1.87 0.50 -15.30
CA ARG A 29 2.14 1.80 -15.93
C ARG A 29 3.03 2.66 -15.02
N PRO A 30 4.06 3.34 -15.57
CA PRO A 30 4.92 4.23 -14.78
C PRO A 30 4.17 5.44 -14.22
N ASP A 31 2.98 5.72 -14.74
CA ASP A 31 2.10 6.80 -14.27
C ASP A 31 1.02 6.30 -13.30
N TYR A 32 0.99 5.00 -12.99
CA TYR A 32 -0.03 4.44 -12.11
C TYR A 32 0.33 4.68 -10.65
N TYR A 33 -0.48 5.50 -9.96
CA TYR A 33 -0.46 5.68 -8.52
C TYR A 33 -1.79 5.23 -7.91
N PRO A 34 -1.78 4.46 -6.82
CA PRO A 34 -3.00 3.98 -6.19
C PRO A 34 -3.72 5.14 -5.48
N SER A 35 -4.94 5.46 -5.93
CA SER A 35 -5.74 6.57 -5.40
C SER A 35 -6.71 6.19 -4.28
N ASP A 36 -6.99 4.89 -4.13
CA ASP A 36 -7.92 4.35 -3.12
C ASP A 36 -7.28 3.18 -2.37
N ASP A 37 -7.76 2.91 -1.16
CA ASP A 37 -7.30 1.80 -0.31
C ASP A 37 -7.39 0.44 -1.02
N THR A 38 -8.39 0.24 -1.88
CA THR A 38 -8.52 -0.97 -2.72
C THR A 38 -7.39 -1.08 -3.75
N GLN A 39 -6.99 0.04 -4.35
CA GLN A 39 -5.89 0.05 -5.30
C GLN A 39 -4.55 -0.16 -4.58
N ARG A 40 -4.38 0.45 -3.41
CA ARG A 40 -3.19 0.27 -2.55
C ARG A 40 -3.03 -1.20 -2.16
N ASP A 41 -4.12 -1.83 -1.71
CA ASP A 41 -4.14 -3.26 -1.38
C ASP A 41 -3.69 -4.14 -2.55
N ARG A 42 -4.21 -3.88 -3.77
CA ARG A 42 -3.81 -4.62 -4.97
C ARG A 42 -2.35 -4.43 -5.33
N VAL A 43 -1.82 -3.21 -5.22
CA VAL A 43 -0.41 -2.94 -5.52
C VAL A 43 0.48 -3.61 -4.49
N LEU A 44 0.16 -3.52 -3.20
CA LEU A 44 0.89 -4.21 -2.13
C LEU A 44 0.89 -5.72 -2.34
N LEU A 45 -0.27 -6.33 -2.67
CA LEU A 45 -0.34 -7.75 -3.02
C LEU A 45 0.56 -8.12 -4.20
N ARG A 46 0.65 -7.21 -5.18
CA ARG A 46 1.51 -7.39 -6.34
C ARG A 46 3.00 -7.33 -5.98
N ILE A 47 3.36 -6.43 -5.07
CA ILE A 47 4.69 -6.33 -4.49
C ILE A 47 5.01 -7.59 -3.68
N GLU A 48 4.06 -8.12 -2.89
CA GLU A 48 4.21 -9.38 -2.15
C GLU A 48 4.49 -10.58 -3.09
N GLN A 49 3.88 -10.60 -4.28
CA GLN A 49 4.05 -11.70 -5.25
C GLN A 49 5.35 -11.62 -6.07
N ASN A 50 5.89 -10.42 -6.27
CA ASN A 50 7.04 -10.18 -7.16
C ASN A 50 8.30 -9.72 -6.43
N GLY A 51 8.20 -9.39 -5.14
CA GLY A 51 9.29 -8.87 -4.34
C GLY A 51 9.98 -9.91 -3.47
N ASP A 52 11.17 -9.56 -3.00
CA ASP A 52 11.92 -10.34 -2.04
C ASP A 52 11.25 -10.39 -0.68
N ARG A 53 11.72 -11.29 0.19
CA ARG A 53 11.18 -11.50 1.53
C ARG A 53 11.09 -10.22 2.38
N ALA A 54 12.05 -9.30 2.22
CA ALA A 54 12.04 -8.01 2.90
C ALA A 54 10.89 -7.12 2.41
N THR A 55 10.67 -7.09 1.10
CA THR A 55 9.62 -6.33 0.44
C THR A 55 8.25 -6.91 0.77
N PHE A 56 8.13 -8.24 0.78
CA PHE A 56 6.93 -8.94 1.26
C PHE A 56 6.57 -8.52 2.68
N GLN A 57 7.55 -8.52 3.59
CA GLN A 57 7.31 -8.22 5.00
C GLN A 57 6.81 -6.78 5.20
N ARG A 58 7.42 -5.80 4.49
CA ARG A 58 6.95 -4.41 4.47
C ARG A 58 5.55 -4.28 3.86
N ALA A 59 5.30 -4.92 2.72
CA ALA A 59 4.02 -4.84 2.04
C ALA A 59 2.88 -5.43 2.89
N ALA A 60 3.10 -6.60 3.50
CA ALA A 60 2.14 -7.25 4.39
C ALA A 60 1.80 -6.40 5.63
N GLU A 61 2.80 -5.71 6.20
CA GLU A 61 2.58 -4.79 7.32
C GLU A 61 1.67 -3.61 6.92
N LEU A 62 1.98 -2.94 5.81
CA LEU A 62 1.17 -1.84 5.27
C LEU A 62 -0.27 -2.29 4.95
N ARG A 63 -0.43 -3.50 4.41
CA ARG A 63 -1.74 -4.11 4.12
C ARG A 63 -2.57 -4.34 5.38
N ARG A 64 -1.91 -4.75 6.47
CA ARG A 64 -2.55 -4.91 7.78
C ARG A 64 -3.03 -3.56 8.32
N TRP A 65 -2.23 -2.51 8.20
CA TRP A 65 -2.63 -1.14 8.58
C TRP A 65 -3.81 -0.60 7.77
N LEU A 66 -3.85 -0.86 6.46
CA LEU A 66 -5.01 -0.54 5.61
C LEU A 66 -6.28 -1.23 6.09
N SER A 67 -6.18 -2.51 6.45
CA SER A 67 -7.33 -3.30 6.94
C SER A 67 -7.86 -2.77 8.28
N LEU A 68 -6.95 -2.42 9.21
CA LEU A 68 -7.29 -1.79 10.49
C LEU A 68 -7.99 -0.43 10.31
N ARG A 69 -7.50 0.40 9.37
CA ARG A 69 -8.12 1.68 9.02
C ARG A 69 -9.52 1.50 8.44
N SER A 70 -9.69 0.56 7.51
CA SER A 70 -10.99 0.29 6.89
C SER A 70 -12.02 -0.20 7.91
N SER A 71 -11.65 -1.14 8.80
CA SER A 71 -12.52 -1.60 9.89
C SER A 71 -12.89 -0.49 10.88
N GLY A 72 -11.97 0.43 11.20
CA GLY A 72 -12.27 1.59 12.04
C GLY A 72 -13.27 2.57 11.41
N LYS A 73 -13.25 2.69 10.07
CA LYS A 73 -14.19 3.50 9.30
C LYS A 73 -15.56 2.83 9.17
N SER A 74 -15.63 1.50 9.13
CA SER A 74 -16.88 0.73 9.03
C SER A 74 -17.62 0.55 10.36
N ALA A 75 -16.92 0.60 11.49
CA ALA A 75 -17.53 0.41 12.82
C ALA A 75 -18.19 1.69 13.40
N ALA A 76 -18.13 2.82 12.68
CA ALA A 76 -18.75 4.08 13.07
C ALA A 76 -20.08 4.38 12.35
N SER A 77 -20.64 3.40 11.62
CA SER A 77 -21.93 3.52 10.92
C SER A 77 -23.09 2.91 11.69
#